data_AF-A0A9D3YF48-F1
#
_entry.id   AF-A0A9D3YF48-F1
#
_cell.length_a   1.000
_cell.length_b   1.000
_cell.length_c   1.000
_cell.angle_alpha   90.00
_cell.angle_beta   90.00
_cell.angle_gamma   90.00
#
_symmetry.space_group_name_H-M   'P 1'
#
loop_
_entity.id
_entity.type
_entity.pdbx_description
1 polymer ?
#
loop_
_entity_poly.entity_id
_entity_poly.type
_entity_poly.pdbx_seq_one_letter_code
_entity_poly.pdbx_strand_id
1 'polypeptide(L)' 'MVFNLGGKLRQFVKLGEALDARDWHKAADEMVNSKWYGQVGKRAERLVARMRNVKN' A
#
# COMPACT_ATOMS: atom_id res chain seq x y z
N MET A 1 5.71 -1.43 3.76
CA MET A 1 4.63 -2.20 4.43
C MET A 1 5.15 -3.41 5.17
N VAL A 2 5.95 -4.28 4.52
CA VAL A 2 6.45 -5.55 5.09
C VAL A 2 7.15 -5.44 6.45
N PHE A 3 7.92 -4.37 6.70
CA PHE A 3 8.61 -4.19 7.99
C PHE A 3 7.65 -4.17 9.19
N ASN A 4 6.47 -3.56 9.06
CA ASN A 4 5.48 -3.49 10.14
C ASN A 4 4.47 -4.64 10.09
N LEU A 5 4.20 -5.17 8.90
CA LEU A 5 3.16 -6.18 8.69
C LEU A 5 3.68 -7.62 8.71
N GLY A 6 4.96 -7.84 8.43
CA GLY A 6 5.53 -9.16 8.20
C GLY A 6 4.67 -9.97 7.22
N GLY A 7 4.39 -11.23 7.58
CA GLY A 7 3.55 -12.14 6.80
C GLY A 7 2.10 -11.68 6.60
N LYS A 8 1.58 -10.75 7.43
CA LYS A 8 0.22 -10.21 7.27
C LYS A 8 0.05 -9.40 5.99
N LEU A 9 1.15 -8.99 5.35
CA LEU A 9 1.10 -8.34 4.04
C LEU A 9 0.37 -9.22 3.00
N ARG A 10 0.42 -10.55 3.11
CA ARG A 10 -0.29 -11.48 2.22
C ARG A 10 -1.82 -11.33 2.26
N GLN A 11 -2.37 -10.72 3.30
CA GLN A 11 -3.81 -10.47 3.42
C GLN A 11 -4.29 -9.28 2.59
N PHE A 12 -3.37 -8.46 2.08
CA PHE A 12 -3.68 -7.31 1.23
C PHE A 12 -3.86 -7.76 -0.23
N VAL A 13 -4.84 -8.64 -0.47
CA VAL A 13 -5.04 -9.30 -1.78
C VAL A 13 -5.26 -8.28 -2.90
N LYS A 14 -6.17 -7.32 -2.72
CA LYS A 14 -6.45 -6.27 -3.72
C LYS A 14 -5.28 -5.34 -4.01
N LEU A 15 -4.46 -5.07 -2.99
CA LEU A 15 -3.20 -4.35 -3.18
C LEU A 15 -2.26 -5.16 -4.07
N GLY A 16 -2.13 -6.47 -3.81
CA GLY A 16 -1.35 -7.38 -4.64
C GLY A 16 -1.81 -7.36 -6.10
N GLU A 17 -3.11 -7.52 -6.34
CA GLU A 17 -3.71 -7.46 -7.68
C GLU A 17 -3.41 -6.14 -8.39
N ALA A 18 -3.52 -5.00 -7.69
CA ALA A 18 -3.20 -3.69 -8.25
C ALA A 18 -1.71 -3.55 -8.59
N LEU A 19 -0.83 -4.09 -7.75
CA LEU A 19 0.61 -4.10 -8.00
C LEU A 19 0.99 -4.98 -9.20
N ASP A 20 0.38 -6.16 -9.32
CA ASP A 20 0.61 -7.08 -10.44
C ASP A 20 0.15 -6.45 -11.76
N ALA A 21 -0.96 -5.71 -11.73
CA ALA A 21 -1.47 -4.93 -12.86
C ALA A 21 -0.68 -3.63 -13.14
N ARG A 22 0.31 -3.28 -12.30
CA ARG A 22 1.04 -1.99 -12.31
C ARG A 22 0.12 -0.77 -12.20
N ASP A 23 -1.05 -0.93 -11.58
CA ASP A 23 -1.97 0.16 -11.29
C ASP A 23 -1.59 0.81 -9.94
N TRP A 24 -0.62 1.72 -10.01
CA TRP A 24 -0.04 2.35 -8.82
C TRP A 24 -1.04 3.25 -8.08
N HIS A 25 -2.00 3.84 -8.78
CA HIS A 25 -3.03 4.66 -8.15
C HIS A 25 -4.00 3.80 -7.34
N LYS A 26 -4.48 2.69 -7.92
CA LYS A 26 -5.30 1.72 -7.20
C LYS A 26 -4.53 1.07 -6.05
N ALA A 27 -3.26 0.75 -6.23
CA ALA A 27 -2.42 0.23 -5.15
C ALA A 27 -2.33 1.24 -3.98
N ALA A 28 -2.18 2.53 -4.28
CA ALA A 28 -2.18 3.57 -3.26
C ALA A 28 -3.53 3.67 -2.52
N ASP A 29 -4.64 3.52 -3.23
CA ASP A 29 -5.98 3.56 -2.64
C ASP A 29 -6.22 2.35 -1.71
N GLU A 30 -5.80 1.15 -2.12
CA GLU A 30 -5.85 -0.05 -1.27
C GLU A 30 -4.92 0.06 -0.04
N MET A 31 -3.80 0.76 -0.15
CA MET A 31 -2.95 1.07 1.00
C MET A 31 -3.66 1.97 2.02
N VAL A 32 -4.38 3.01 1.56
CA VAL A 32 -5.17 3.92 2.41
C VAL A 32 -6.35 3.20 3.03
N ASN A 33 -7.03 2.34 2.26
CA ASN A 33 -8.18 1.54 2.70
C ASN A 33 -7.77 0.34 3.57
N SER A 34 -6.97 0.58 4.60
CA SER A 34 -6.50 -0.49 5.48
C SER A 34 -6.34 -0.01 6.92
N LYS A 35 -6.53 -0.93 7.88
CA LYS A 35 -6.23 -0.65 9.30
C LYS A 35 -4.76 -0.28 9.51
N TRP A 36 -3.87 -0.86 8.69
CA TRP A 36 -2.45 -0.54 8.70
C TRP A 36 -2.20 0.95 8.53
N TYR A 37 -2.92 1.62 7.62
CA TYR A 37 -2.75 3.06 7.37
C TYR A 37 -2.89 3.89 8.64
N GLY A 38 -3.94 3.65 9.43
CA GLY A 38 -4.17 4.34 10.70
C GLY A 38 -3.16 3.96 11.81
N GLN A 39 -2.65 2.72 11.79
CA GLN A 39 -1.75 2.22 12.84
C GLN A 39 -0.33 2.81 12.77
N VAL A 40 0.15 3.13 11.57
CA VAL A 40 1.54 3.59 11.35
C VAL A 40 1.65 5.06 10.94
N GLY A 41 0.52 5.77 10.89
CA GLY A 41 0.43 7.23 10.77
C GLY A 41 1.28 7.81 9.65
N LYS A 42 2.15 8.77 9.98
CA LYS A 42 2.99 9.49 9.01
C LYS A 42 3.85 8.61 8.10
N ARG A 43 4.21 7.40 8.52
CA ARG A 43 4.94 6.46 7.66
C ARG A 43 4.04 5.94 6.53
N ALA A 44 2.76 5.70 6.79
CA ALA A 44 1.82 5.26 5.78
C ALA A 44 1.59 6.36 4.73
N GLU A 45 1.36 7.61 5.17
CA GLU A 45 1.22 8.77 4.28
C GLU A 45 2.38 8.88 3.27
N ARG A 46 3.63 8.78 3.74
CA ARG A 46 4.81 8.84 2.86
C ARG A 46 4.88 7.68 1.86
N LEU A 47 4.52 6.48 2.29
CA LEU A 47 4.54 5.31 1.41
C LEU A 47 3.44 5.37 0.36
N VAL A 48 2.25 5.86 0.71
CA VAL A 48 1.15 6.11 -0.23
C VAL A 48 1.55 7.18 -1.24
N ALA A 49 2.13 8.29 -0.79
CA ALA A 49 2.61 9.34 -1.69
C ALA A 49 3.67 8.81 -2.67
N ARG A 50 4.59 7.94 -2.21
CA ARG A 50 5.57 7.29 -3.09
C ARG A 50 4.90 6.38 -4.12
N MET A 51 3.89 5.59 -3.70
CA MET A 51 3.13 4.73 -4.63
C MET A 51 2.45 5.54 -5.73
N ARG A 52 1.80 6.67 -5.39
CA ARG A 52 1.15 7.55 -6.37
C ARG A 52 2.10 8.22 -7.34
N ASN A 53 3.38 8.36 -6.97
CA ASN A 53 4.39 9.07 -7.75
C ASN A 53 5.26 8.12 -8.60
N VAL A 54 4.91 6.85 -8.71
CA VAL A 54 5.61 5.93 -9.61
C VAL A 54 5.34 6.37 -11.05
N LYS A 55 6.39 6.79 -11.76
CA LYS A 55 6.35 7.12 -13.19
C LYS A 55 6.53 5.82 -13.97
N ASN A 56 5.71 5.62 -15.00
CA ASN A 56 5.86 4.54 -15.97
C ASN A 56 7.14 4.68 -16.80
#